data_AF-A0A497CXB5-F1
#
_entry.id   AF-A0A497CXB5-F1
#
_cell.length_a   1.000
_cell.length_b   1.000
_cell.length_c   1.000
_cell.angle_alpha   90.00
_cell.angle_beta   90.00
_cell.angle_gamma   90.00
#
_symmetry.space_group_name_H-M   'P 1'
#
loop_
_entity.id
_entity.type
_entity.pdbx_description
1 polymer ?
#
loop_
_entity_poly.entity_id
_entity_poly.type
_entity_poly.pdbx_seq_one_letter_code
_entity_poly.pdbx_strand_id
1 'polypeptide(L)'
;MKKKLLLCLISMFFIGIGTASAMDTAKAPKMKMTTDIPEGVLTPNHINSRIGELNMEDGVPTVKTSDLIYDNLDFQHGVTSFLSG
;
A
#
# COMPACT_ATOMS: atom_id res chain seq x y z
N MET A 1 25.52 -17.98 -48.47
CA MET A 1 24.28 -17.16 -48.42
C MET A 1 23.44 -17.38 -47.16
N LYS A 2 23.42 -18.59 -46.57
CA LYS A 2 22.63 -18.91 -45.37
C LYS A 2 23.05 -18.14 -44.08
N LYS A 3 24.36 -17.86 -43.90
CA LYS A 3 24.88 -17.13 -42.73
C LYS A 3 24.55 -15.63 -42.73
N LYS A 4 24.43 -15.01 -43.91
CA LYS A 4 24.00 -13.60 -44.06
C LYS A 4 22.49 -13.45 -43.86
N LEU A 5 21.71 -14.44 -44.30
CA LEU A 5 20.26 -14.52 -44.08
C LEU A 5 19.91 -14.74 -42.61
N LEU A 6 20.69 -15.55 -41.89
CA LEU A 6 20.55 -15.78 -40.44
C LEU A 6 20.90 -14.52 -39.62
N LEU A 7 21.89 -13.73 -40.06
CA LEU A 7 22.30 -12.49 -39.39
C LEU A 7 21.24 -11.37 -39.54
N CYS A 8 20.55 -11.30 -40.68
CA CYS A 8 19.44 -10.36 -40.89
C CYS A 8 18.19 -10.73 -40.06
N LEU A 9 17.89 -12.02 -39.88
CA LEU A 9 16.79 -12.48 -39.04
C LEU A 9 17.01 -12.19 -37.54
N ILE A 10 18.25 -12.26 -37.06
CA ILE A 10 18.62 -11.91 -35.67
C ILE A 10 18.55 -10.39 -35.43
N SER A 11 18.92 -9.58 -36.43
CA SER A 11 18.76 -8.11 -36.41
C SER A 11 17.29 -7.68 -36.39
N MET A 12 16.41 -8.43 -37.05
CA MET A 12 14.97 -8.14 -37.10
C MET A 12 14.25 -8.52 -35.79
N PHE A 13 14.79 -9.48 -35.05
CA PHE A 13 14.28 -9.87 -33.73
C PHE A 13 14.63 -8.86 -32.62
N PHE A 14 15.75 -8.15 -32.73
CA PHE A 14 16.13 -7.10 -31.77
C PHE A 14 15.32 -5.80 -31.92
N ILE A 15 14.75 -5.53 -33.10
CA ILE A 15 13.92 -4.34 -33.36
C ILE A 15 12.46 -4.55 -32.93
N GLY A 16 12.00 -5.81 -32.80
CA GLY A 16 10.61 -6.14 -32.47
C GLY A 16 10.25 -6.16 -30.97
N ILE A 17 11.23 -6.11 -30.07
CA ILE A 17 11.00 -6.19 -28.60
C ILE A 17 11.02 -4.80 -27.91
N GLY A 18 11.36 -3.74 -28.64
CA GLY A 18 11.67 -2.42 -28.05
C GLY A 18 10.51 -1.50 -27.67
N THR A 19 9.24 -1.85 -27.90
CA THR A 19 8.12 -0.91 -27.64
C THR A 19 6.98 -1.54 -26.83
N ALA A 20 7.32 -2.20 -25.73
CA ALA A 20 6.42 -2.26 -24.59
C ALA A 20 6.79 -1.10 -23.66
N SER A 21 6.40 0.12 -24.04
CA SER A 21 6.47 1.28 -23.15
C SER A 21 5.66 0.95 -21.89
N ALA A 22 6.37 0.77 -20.78
CA ALA A 22 5.78 0.66 -19.46
C ALA A 22 4.91 1.91 -19.23
N MET A 23 3.58 1.72 -19.22
CA MET A 23 2.68 2.74 -18.69
C MET A 23 2.95 2.80 -17.18
N ASP A 24 3.73 3.80 -16.78
CA ASP A 24 3.94 4.15 -15.38
C ASP A 24 2.63 4.75 -14.83
N THR A 25 1.77 3.88 -14.27
CA THR A 25 0.49 4.26 -13.65
C THR A 25 0.66 5.30 -12.54
N ALA A 26 1.87 5.45 -11.99
CA ALA A 26 2.17 6.45 -10.96
C ALA A 26 2.19 7.91 -11.50
N LYS A 27 2.20 8.11 -12.83
CA LYS A 27 2.24 9.44 -13.46
C LYS A 27 0.92 9.81 -14.14
N ALA A 28 -0.21 9.48 -13.51
CA ALA A 28 -1.51 9.96 -13.96
C ALA A 28 -1.57 11.51 -13.83
N PRO A 29 -2.02 12.24 -14.88
CA PRO A 29 -2.13 13.69 -14.81
C PRO A 29 -3.17 14.12 -13.77
N LYS A 30 -2.79 15.03 -12.85
CA LYS A 30 -3.74 15.64 -11.91
C LYS A 30 -4.82 16.40 -12.70
N MET A 31 -6.08 16.10 -12.41
CA MET A 31 -7.23 16.71 -13.09
C MET A 31 -7.45 18.14 -12.59
N LYS A 32 -7.94 19.04 -13.45
CA LYS A 32 -8.11 20.48 -13.13
C LYS A 32 -9.01 20.78 -11.93
N MET A 33 -9.86 19.83 -11.52
CA MET A 33 -10.82 19.99 -10.42
C MET A 33 -10.48 19.13 -9.19
N THR A 34 -9.22 18.67 -9.06
CA THR A 34 -8.77 17.97 -7.84
C THR A 34 -8.56 18.98 -6.72
N THR A 35 -9.42 18.93 -5.71
CA THR A 35 -9.22 19.64 -4.43
C THR A 35 -8.38 18.78 -3.49
N ASP A 36 -7.62 19.41 -2.60
CA ASP A 36 -6.94 18.69 -1.54
C ASP A 36 -7.96 18.05 -0.58
N ILE A 37 -7.63 16.89 -0.04
CA ILE A 37 -8.50 16.19 0.90
C ILE A 37 -8.43 16.95 2.24
N PRO A 38 -9.58 17.31 2.85
CA PRO A 38 -9.58 18.06 4.10
C PRO A 38 -8.87 17.28 5.21
N GLU A 39 -8.25 18.02 6.13
CA GLU A 39 -7.65 17.43 7.33
C GLU A 39 -8.72 16.66 8.12
N GLY A 40 -8.38 15.43 8.56
CA GLY A 40 -9.28 14.56 9.31
C GLY A 40 -10.29 13.77 8.49
N VAL A 41 -10.35 13.92 7.17
CA VAL A 41 -11.19 13.05 6.30
C VAL A 41 -10.55 11.68 6.11
N LEU A 42 -9.21 11.63 6.04
CA LEU A 42 -8.47 10.38 5.98
C LEU A 42 -8.18 9.88 7.39
N THR A 43 -8.22 8.56 7.55
CA THR A 43 -7.69 7.93 8.75
C THR A 43 -6.18 8.23 8.85
N PRO A 44 -5.70 8.81 9.95
CA PRO A 44 -4.29 9.11 10.11
C PRO A 44 -3.49 7.81 10.22
N ASN A 45 -2.31 7.79 9.60
CA ASN A 45 -1.41 6.62 9.62
C ASN A 45 -0.76 6.41 11.00
N HIS A 46 -0.74 7.43 11.85
CA HIS A 46 -0.14 7.36 13.18
C HIS A 46 -1.04 8.06 14.20
N ILE A 47 -1.39 7.35 15.26
CA ILE A 47 -2.21 7.85 16.37
C ILE A 47 -1.46 7.59 17.67
N ASN A 48 -1.16 8.66 18.40
CA ASN A 48 -0.64 8.56 19.76
C ASN A 48 -1.81 8.41 20.74
N SER A 49 -1.88 7.26 21.41
CA SER A 49 -2.97 6.92 22.33
C SER A 49 -2.44 6.52 23.71
N ARG A 50 -3.32 6.42 24.71
CA ARG A 50 -2.94 5.97 26.06
C ARG A 50 -2.32 4.57 26.09
N ILE A 51 -2.74 3.70 25.17
CA ILE A 51 -2.25 2.32 25.10
C ILE A 51 -0.95 2.21 24.29
N GLY A 52 -0.49 3.30 23.68
CA GLY A 52 0.73 3.37 22.88
C GLY A 52 0.50 4.00 21.50
N GLU A 53 1.51 3.86 20.64
CA GLU A 53 1.48 4.30 19.25
C GLU A 53 0.73 3.30 18.37
N LEU A 54 -0.32 3.76 17.71
CA LEU A 54 -1.10 2.98 16.76
C LEU A 54 -0.71 3.38 15.34
N ASN A 55 -0.19 2.42 14.59
CA ASN A 55 0.22 2.61 13.19
C ASN A 55 -0.78 1.92 12.26
N MET A 56 -1.21 2.65 11.25
CA MET A 56 -2.24 2.25 10.30
C MET A 56 -1.72 2.50 8.89
N GLU A 57 -2.02 1.57 7.99
CA GLU A 57 -1.79 1.70 6.55
C GLU A 57 -3.15 1.67 5.86
N ASP A 58 -3.56 2.81 5.29
CA ASP A 58 -4.87 2.94 4.61
C ASP A 58 -6.06 2.50 5.50
N GLY A 59 -5.99 2.83 6.79
CA GLY A 59 -7.00 2.46 7.78
C GLY A 59 -6.88 1.03 8.32
N VAL A 60 -5.96 0.21 7.82
CA VAL A 60 -5.69 -1.13 8.33
C VAL A 60 -4.59 -1.06 9.40
N PRO A 61 -4.81 -1.57 10.62
CA PRO A 61 -3.77 -1.61 11.64
C PRO A 61 -2.63 -2.54 11.23
N THR A 62 -1.40 -2.14 11.53
CA THR A 62 -0.25 -3.07 11.44
C THR A 62 -0.45 -4.27 12.38
N VAL A 63 0.28 -5.38 12.17
CA VAL A 63 0.19 -6.56 13.03
C VAL A 63 0.44 -6.19 14.51
N LYS A 64 1.53 -5.44 14.76
CA LYS A 64 1.87 -4.96 16.11
C LYS A 64 0.76 -4.11 16.73
N THR A 65 0.12 -3.25 15.94
CA THR A 65 -0.98 -2.41 16.41
C THR A 65 -2.24 -3.24 16.69
N SER A 66 -2.53 -4.25 15.86
CA SER A 66 -3.63 -5.19 16.10
C SER A 66 -3.44 -5.96 17.41
N ASP A 67 -2.26 -6.53 17.63
CA ASP A 67 -1.94 -7.27 18.85
C ASP A 67 -2.12 -6.39 20.10
N LEU A 68 -1.59 -5.16 20.07
CA LEU A 68 -1.74 -4.20 21.15
C LEU A 68 -3.21 -3.85 21.45
N ILE A 69 -4.02 -3.71 20.40
CA ILE A 69 -5.46 -3.42 20.54
C ILE A 69 -6.17 -4.61 21.20
N TYR A 70 -5.88 -5.84 20.76
CA TYR A 70 -6.49 -7.05 21.32
C TYR A 70 -6.07 -7.28 22.77
N ASP A 71 -4.78 -7.11 23.11
CA ASP A 71 -4.29 -7.22 24.49
C ASP A 71 -5.04 -6.26 25.43
N ASN A 72 -5.24 -5.01 24.99
CA ASN A 72 -5.98 -4.03 25.77
C ASN A 72 -7.48 -4.31 25.84
N LEU A 73 -8.07 -4.91 24.80
CA LEU A 73 -9.48 -5.33 24.81
C LEU A 73 -9.69 -6.45 25.83
N ASP A 74 -8.82 -7.45 25.82
CA ASP A 74 -8.87 -8.59 26.74
C ASP A 74 -8.65 -8.14 28.19
N PHE A 75 -7.74 -7.19 28.42
CA PHE A 75 -7.58 -6.58 29.74
C PHE A 75 -8.87 -5.92 30.24
N GLN A 76 -9.53 -5.12 29.40
CA GLN A 76 -10.78 -4.47 29.77
C GLN A 76 -11.88 -5.49 30.07
N HIS A 77 -12.02 -6.53 29.24
CA HIS A 77 -12.97 -7.61 29.48
C HIS A 77 -12.69 -8.36 30.79
N GLY A 78 -11.43 -8.59 31.13
CA GLY A 78 -11.03 -9.19 32.41
C GLY A 78 -11.44 -8.33 33.60
N VAL A 79 -11.20 -7.02 33.54
CA VAL A 79 -11.63 -6.06 34.58
C VAL A 79 -13.14 -6.04 34.72
N THR A 80 -13.88 -5.97 33.60
CA THR A 80 -15.35 -5.99 33.62
C THR A 80 -15.89 -7.29 34.21
N SER A 81 -15.31 -8.43 33.86
CA SER A 81 -15.73 -9.75 34.39
C SER A 81 -15.50 -9.84 35.88
N PHE A 82 -14.37 -9.32 36.38
CA PHE A 82 -14.09 -9.25 37.82
C PHE A 82 -15.09 -8.38 38.59
N LEU A 83 -15.53 -7.27 38.01
CA LEU A 83 -16.47 -6.36 38.67
C LEU A 83 -17.94 -6.80 38.56
N SER A 84 -18.29 -7.62 37.55
CA SER A 84 -19.68 -7.99 37.26
C SER A 84 -20.09 -9.37 37.79
N GLY A 85 -19.13 -10.23 38.13
CA GLY A 85 -19.36 -11.57 38.70
C GLY A 85 -19.46 -11.54 40.22
#